data_AF-A0A7C2V3P3-F1
#
_entry.id   AF-A0A7C2V3P3-F1
#
_cell.length_a   1.000
_cell.length_b   1.000
_cell.length_c   1.000
_cell.angle_alpha   90.00
_cell.angle_beta   90.00
_cell.angle_gamma   90.00
#
_symmetry.space_group_name_H-M   'P 1'
#
loop_
_entity.id
_entity.type
_entity.pdbx_description
1 polymer ?
#
loop_
_entity_poly.entity_id
_entity_poly.type
_entity_poly.pdbx_seq_one_letter_code
_entity_poly.pdbx_strand_id
1 'polypeptide(L)'
;MRKFLLAIILLSFLDLALAKEVPFTQEDRDKLRSIEIKVERLEVKVEEGQRSLQKQIDDLRTLMLWGFGVLFSGMGILIGLVMWDRRTAISPVVKKTRELEDKSDRVEKVLKELAKEDPKIEQALKRAGLL
;
A
#
# COMPACT_ATOMS: atom_id res chain seq x y z
N MET A 1 67.30 -59.81 -6.10
CA MET A 1 65.90 -59.43 -5.81
C MET A 1 65.60 -59.17 -4.34
N ARG A 2 66.01 -60.04 -3.40
CA ARG A 2 65.75 -59.85 -1.94
C ARG A 2 66.29 -58.55 -1.33
N LYS A 3 67.46 -58.07 -1.76
CA LYS A 3 68.05 -56.79 -1.32
C LYS A 3 67.29 -55.55 -1.85
N PHE A 4 66.70 -55.67 -3.04
CA PHE A 4 65.87 -54.62 -3.65
C PHE A 4 64.51 -54.49 -2.95
N LEU A 5 63.89 -55.63 -2.60
CA LEU A 5 62.66 -55.65 -1.79
C LEU A 5 62.87 -55.02 -0.40
N LEU A 6 64.00 -55.30 0.26
CA LEU A 6 64.34 -54.68 1.54
C LEU A 6 64.57 -53.17 1.43
N ALA A 7 65.20 -52.71 0.35
CA ALA A 7 65.40 -51.28 0.11
C ALA A 7 64.07 -50.52 -0.12
N ILE A 8 63.13 -51.13 -0.86
CA ILE A 8 61.80 -50.56 -1.10
C ILE A 8 61.00 -50.46 0.20
N ILE A 9 61.03 -51.52 1.03
CA ILE A 9 60.38 -51.50 2.35
C ILE A 9 60.98 -50.40 3.24
N LEU A 10 62.30 -50.25 3.25
CA LEU A 10 62.97 -49.21 4.03
C LEU A 10 62.59 -47.79 3.55
N LEU A 11 62.42 -47.61 2.23
CA LEU A 11 61.98 -46.34 1.64
C LEU A 11 60.55 -45.99 2.06
N SER A 12 59.64 -46.98 2.02
CA SER A 12 58.24 -46.79 2.44
C SER A 12 58.09 -46.46 3.94
N PHE A 13 59.02 -46.90 4.78
CA PHE A 13 59.03 -46.53 6.20
C PHE A 13 59.54 -45.10 6.44
N LEU A 14 60.31 -44.53 5.52
CA LEU A 14 60.83 -43.16 5.63
C LEU A 14 59.71 -42.11 5.42
N ASP A 15 58.75 -42.39 4.54
CA ASP A 15 57.60 -41.51 4.28
C ASP A 15 56.67 -41.40 5.50
N LEU A 16 56.51 -42.49 6.28
CA LEU A 16 55.72 -42.45 7.52
C LEU A 16 56.37 -41.58 8.61
N ALA A 17 57.69 -41.48 8.64
CA ALA A 17 58.42 -40.70 9.66
C ALA A 17 58.39 -39.19 9.38
N LEU A 18 58.12 -38.76 8.14
CA LEU A 18 58.03 -37.35 7.74
C LEU A 18 56.63 -36.75 7.89
N ALA A 19 55.62 -37.55 8.25
CA ALA A 19 54.28 -37.06 8.60
C ALA A 19 54.31 -36.34 9.96
N LYS A 20 54.88 -35.13 9.97
CA LYS A 20 54.92 -34.27 11.15
C LYS A 20 53.58 -33.57 11.30
N GLU A 21 52.73 -34.09 12.18
CA GLU A 21 51.57 -33.36 12.66
C GLU A 21 52.05 -32.06 13.32
N VAL A 22 51.62 -30.92 12.81
CA VAL A 22 51.98 -29.62 13.37
C VAL A 22 51.22 -29.48 14.70
N PRO A 23 51.92 -29.39 15.85
CA PRO A 23 51.25 -29.28 17.13
C PRO A 23 50.60 -27.90 17.24
N PHE A 24 49.35 -27.87 17.68
CA PHE A 24 48.63 -26.64 17.96
C PHE A 24 49.34 -25.85 19.07
N THR A 25 49.91 -24.70 18.70
CA THR A 25 50.83 -23.92 19.55
C THR A 25 50.06 -22.97 20.49
N GLN A 26 50.77 -22.32 21.42
CA GLN A 26 50.18 -21.27 22.25
C GLN A 26 49.74 -20.05 21.41
N GLU A 27 50.49 -19.70 20.36
CA GLU A 27 50.14 -18.60 19.47
C GLU A 27 48.80 -18.85 18.75
N ASP A 28 48.53 -20.10 18.36
CA ASP A 28 47.28 -20.47 17.73
C ASP A 28 46.09 -20.36 18.70
N ARG A 29 46.30 -20.63 20.00
CA ARG A 29 45.30 -20.41 21.06
C ARG A 29 44.97 -18.95 21.25
N ASP A 30 46.00 -18.09 21.27
CA ASP A 30 45.81 -16.66 21.45
C ASP A 30 45.12 -16.02 20.22
N LYS A 31 45.47 -16.48 19.01
CA LYS A 31 44.76 -16.10 17.78
C LYS A 31 43.30 -16.53 17.84
N LEU A 32 43.01 -17.77 18.25
CA LEU A 32 41.64 -18.26 18.39
C LEU A 32 40.83 -17.46 19.41
N ARG A 33 41.39 -17.16 20.59
CA ARG A 33 40.75 -16.30 21.59
C ARG A 33 40.47 -14.90 21.03
N SER A 34 41.38 -14.34 20.24
CA SER A 34 41.17 -13.03 19.61
C SER A 34 40.04 -13.05 18.57
N ILE A 35 39.88 -14.17 17.86
CA ILE A 35 38.81 -14.37 16.88
C ILE A 35 37.48 -14.50 17.61
N GLU A 36 37.43 -15.32 18.67
CA GLU A 36 36.24 -15.50 19.51
C GLU A 36 35.71 -14.15 20.03
N ILE A 37 36.59 -13.31 20.58
CA ILE A 37 36.23 -11.96 21.04
C ILE A 37 35.73 -11.07 19.89
N LYS A 38 36.33 -11.18 18.70
CA LYS A 38 35.88 -10.41 17.52
C LYS A 38 34.51 -10.89 17.03
N VAL A 39 34.25 -12.20 17.05
CA VAL A 39 32.98 -12.80 16.68
C VAL A 39 31.89 -12.36 17.65
N GLU A 40 32.13 -12.47 18.96
CA GLU A 40 31.18 -12.02 19.98
C GLU A 40 30.85 -10.52 19.83
N ARG A 41 31.87 -9.68 19.58
CA ARG A 41 31.65 -8.25 19.31
C ARG A 41 30.84 -8.01 18.03
N LEU A 42 31.06 -8.83 16.99
CA LEU A 42 30.30 -8.72 15.74
C LEU A 42 28.85 -9.13 15.94
N GLU A 43 28.59 -10.21 16.68
CA GLU A 43 27.23 -10.65 17.02
C GLU A 43 26.45 -9.56 17.74
N VAL A 44 27.05 -8.94 18.76
CA VAL A 44 26.43 -7.81 19.48
C VAL A 44 26.11 -6.65 18.54
N LYS A 45 27.05 -6.25 17.67
CA LYS A 45 26.83 -5.17 16.70
C LYS A 45 25.74 -5.49 15.69
N VAL A 46 25.67 -6.75 15.24
CA VAL A 46 24.63 -7.20 14.31
C VAL A 46 23.27 -7.16 14.99
N GLU A 47 23.16 -7.65 16.23
CA GLU A 47 21.92 -7.57 17.00
C GLU A 47 21.47 -6.11 17.23
N GLU A 48 22.38 -5.22 17.62
CA GLU A 48 22.09 -3.80 17.79
C GLU A 48 21.62 -3.16 16.48
N GLY A 49 22.29 -3.48 15.36
CA GLY A 49 21.90 -3.03 14.03
C GLY A 49 20.51 -3.52 13.63
N GLN A 50 20.23 -4.80 13.85
CA GLN A 50 18.91 -5.40 13.59
C GLN A 50 17.82 -4.76 14.45
N ARG A 51 18.05 -4.54 15.74
CA ARG A 51 17.10 -3.86 16.63
C ARG A 51 16.83 -2.43 16.20
N SER A 52 17.85 -1.70 15.76
CA SER A 52 17.69 -0.33 15.24
C SER A 52 16.86 -0.29 13.95
N LEU A 53 17.13 -1.21 13.02
CA LEU A 53 16.34 -1.35 11.80
C LEU A 53 14.89 -1.73 12.11
N GLN A 54 14.67 -2.66 13.04
CA GLN A 54 13.33 -3.08 13.41
C GLN A 54 12.52 -1.93 14.01
N LYS A 55 13.13 -1.10 14.87
CA LYS A 55 12.49 0.13 15.37
C LYS A 55 12.11 1.09 14.24
N GLN A 56 13.01 1.34 13.30
CA GLN A 56 12.72 2.22 12.17
C GLN A 56 11.60 1.68 11.28
N ILE A 57 11.56 0.37 11.06
CA ILE A 57 10.48 -0.29 10.31
C ILE A 57 9.15 -0.17 11.07
N ASP A 58 9.15 -0.38 12.38
CA ASP A 58 7.95 -0.26 13.21
C ASP A 58 7.43 1.17 13.26
N ASP A 59 8.32 2.17 13.35
CA ASP A 59 7.97 3.59 13.28
C ASP A 59 7.38 3.95 11.91
N LEU A 60 8.01 3.51 10.82
CA LEU A 60 7.49 3.70 9.46
C LEU A 60 6.14 3.03 9.26
N ARG A 61 5.97 1.80 9.75
CA ARG A 61 4.70 1.08 9.69
C ARG A 61 3.62 1.84 10.46
N THR A 62 3.95 2.34 11.64
CA THR A 62 3.03 3.14 12.46
C THR A 62 2.63 4.42 11.74
N LEU A 63 3.58 5.15 11.19
CA LEU A 63 3.33 6.37 10.40
C LEU A 63 2.46 6.08 9.17
N MET A 64 2.73 5.01 8.43
CA MET A 64 1.91 4.61 7.29
C MET A 64 0.48 4.28 7.72
N LEU A 65 0.31 3.45 8.74
CA LEU A 65 -1.03 3.05 9.22
C LEU A 65 -1.85 4.26 9.68
N TRP A 66 -1.25 5.15 10.47
CA TRP A 66 -1.92 6.37 10.94
C TRP A 66 -2.14 7.36 9.79
N GLY A 67 -1.14 7.58 8.94
CA GLY A 67 -1.21 8.49 7.80
C GLY A 67 -2.29 8.08 6.80
N PHE A 68 -2.31 6.80 6.40
CA PHE A 68 -3.37 6.26 5.57
C PHE A 68 -4.72 6.26 6.28
N GLY A 69 -4.77 5.93 7.57
CA GLY A 69 -6.01 5.99 8.36
C GLY A 69 -6.63 7.37 8.35
N VAL A 70 -5.84 8.43 8.57
CA VAL A 70 -6.30 9.83 8.52
C VAL A 70 -6.69 10.22 7.10
N LEU A 71 -5.90 9.88 6.08
CA LEU A 71 -6.20 10.18 4.68
C LEU A 71 -7.51 9.54 4.23
N PHE A 72 -7.68 8.23 4.43
CA PHE A 72 -8.89 7.51 4.04
C PHE A 72 -10.10 7.95 4.86
N SER A 73 -9.94 8.21 6.16
CA SER A 73 -11.00 8.77 6.98
C SER A 73 -11.44 10.15 6.47
N GLY A 74 -10.48 11.04 6.20
CA GLY A 74 -10.75 12.36 5.64
C GLY A 74 -11.45 12.29 4.27
N MET A 75 -10.98 11.43 3.37
CA MET A 75 -11.63 11.19 2.08
C MET A 75 -13.04 10.62 2.25
N GLY A 76 -13.23 9.65 3.15
CA GLY A 76 -14.53 9.05 3.45
C GLY A 76 -15.52 10.06 4.01
N ILE A 77 -15.06 10.97 4.88
CA ILE A 77 -15.87 12.08 5.39
C ILE A 77 -16.28 13.01 4.25
N LEU A 78 -15.34 13.42 3.38
CA LEU A 78 -15.66 14.29 2.25
C LEU A 78 -16.65 13.63 1.28
N ILE A 79 -16.44 12.36 0.93
CA ILE A 79 -17.37 11.61 0.08
C ILE A 79 -18.73 11.47 0.75
N GLY A 80 -18.75 11.16 2.05
CA GLY A 80 -19.96 11.07 2.85
C GLY A 80 -20.74 12.38 2.87
N LEU A 81 -20.05 13.51 3.07
CA LEU A 81 -20.64 14.84 3.03
C LEU A 81 -21.16 15.21 1.64
N VAL A 82 -20.42 14.92 0.57
CA VAL A 82 -20.87 15.18 -0.81
C VAL A 82 -22.09 14.34 -1.16
N MET A 83 -22.10 13.06 -0.77
CA MET A 83 -23.26 12.19 -0.98
C MET A 83 -24.48 12.65 -0.17
N TRP A 84 -24.25 13.15 1.05
CA TRP A 84 -25.29 13.71 1.92
C TRP A 84 -25.85 15.03 1.35
N ASP A 85 -24.98 15.93 0.90
CA ASP A 85 -25.36 17.22 0.30
C ASP A 85 -26.22 17.03 -0.95
N ARG A 86 -25.81 16.12 -1.85
CA ARG A 86 -26.58 15.79 -3.06
C ARG A 86 -28.03 15.35 -2.75
N ARG A 87 -28.24 14.56 -1.70
CA ARG A 87 -29.58 14.11 -1.29
C ARG A 87 -30.42 15.24 -0.70
N THR A 88 -29.78 16.21 -0.06
CA THR A 88 -30.47 17.29 0.67
C THR A 88 -30.76 18.50 -0.24
N ALA A 89 -29.84 18.82 -1.16
CA ALA A 89 -29.95 19.96 -2.06
C ALA A 89 -30.82 19.71 -3.32
N ILE A 90 -30.80 18.50 -3.89
CA ILE A 90 -31.52 18.22 -5.16
C ILE A 90 -33.02 17.95 -4.93
N SER A 91 -33.39 17.44 -3.75
CA SER A 91 -34.78 17.10 -3.43
C SER A 91 -35.77 18.29 -3.54
N PRO A 92 -35.48 19.49 -2.99
CA PRO A 92 -36.40 20.63 -3.12
C PRO A 92 -36.42 21.23 -4.54
N VAL A 93 -35.30 21.18 -5.28
CA VAL A 93 -35.23 21.74 -6.64
C VAL A 93 -36.04 20.88 -7.61
N VAL A 94 -35.89 19.55 -7.56
CA VAL A 94 -36.68 18.63 -8.41
C VAL A 94 -38.18 18.71 -8.10
N LYS A 95 -38.56 18.89 -6.83
CA LYS A 95 -39.96 19.10 -6.46
C LYS A 95 -40.52 20.43 -6.99
N LYS A 96 -39.79 21.54 -6.82
CA LYS A 96 -40.21 22.84 -7.34
C LYS A 96 -40.32 22.86 -8.86
N THR A 97 -39.39 22.20 -9.57
CA THR A 97 -39.47 22.10 -11.03
C THR A 97 -40.69 21.30 -11.47
N ARG A 98 -40.97 20.15 -10.85
CA ARG A 98 -42.19 19.36 -11.15
C ARG A 98 -43.49 20.10 -10.86
N GLU A 99 -43.57 20.80 -9.73
CA GLU A 99 -44.76 21.59 -9.39
C GLU A 99 -45.00 22.77 -10.34
N LEU A 100 -43.93 23.37 -10.88
CA LEU A 100 -44.03 24.43 -11.88
C LEU A 100 -44.44 23.88 -13.25
N GLU A 101 -43.90 22.72 -13.64
CA GLU A 101 -44.26 22.01 -14.88
C GLU A 101 -45.73 21.58 -14.86
N ASP A 102 -46.20 20.96 -13.77
CA ASP A 102 -47.60 20.56 -13.59
C ASP A 102 -48.58 21.76 -13.64
N LYS A 103 -48.17 22.91 -13.07
CA LYS A 103 -48.98 24.13 -13.14
C LYS A 103 -48.99 24.71 -14.55
N SER A 104 -47.85 24.72 -15.23
CA SER A 104 -47.73 25.16 -16.61
C SER A 104 -48.64 24.34 -17.53
N ASP A 105 -48.60 23.01 -17.41
CA ASP A 105 -49.42 22.08 -18.21
C ASP A 105 -50.93 22.27 -17.99
N ARG A 106 -51.34 22.52 -16.73
CA ARG A 106 -52.75 22.78 -16.41
C ARG A 106 -53.22 24.11 -16.98
N VAL A 107 -52.40 25.16 -16.86
CA VAL A 107 -52.70 26.47 -17.43
C VAL A 107 -52.75 26.38 -18.95
N GLU A 108 -51.83 25.65 -19.58
CA GLU A 108 -51.82 25.44 -21.03
C GLU A 108 -53.07 24.70 -21.51
N LYS A 109 -53.51 23.64 -20.80
CA LYS A 109 -54.76 22.94 -21.12
C LYS A 109 -55.99 23.83 -21.03
N VAL A 110 -56.10 24.61 -19.95
CA VAL A 110 -57.22 25.55 -19.76
C VAL A 110 -57.21 26.63 -20.84
N LEU A 111 -56.04 27.17 -21.19
CA LEU A 111 -55.90 28.15 -22.26
C LEU A 111 -56.27 27.54 -23.63
N LYS A 112 -55.88 26.30 -23.92
CA LYS A 112 -56.27 25.58 -25.16
C LYS A 112 -57.76 25.26 -25.22
N GLU A 113 -58.42 25.00 -24.08
CA GLU A 113 -59.88 24.85 -24.02
C GLU A 113 -60.58 26.19 -24.27
N LEU A 114 -60.15 27.26 -23.61
CA LEU A 114 -60.67 28.62 -23.81
C LEU A 114 -60.44 29.13 -25.24
N ALA A 115 -59.36 28.72 -25.90
CA ALA A 115 -59.10 29.05 -27.30
C ALA A 115 -60.14 28.48 -28.27
N LYS A 116 -60.82 27.39 -27.91
CA LYS A 116 -61.90 26.82 -28.75
C LYS A 116 -63.19 27.65 -28.67
N GLU A 117 -63.35 28.44 -27.60
CA GLU A 117 -64.53 29.23 -27.33
C GLU A 117 -64.34 30.72 -27.69
N ASP A 118 -63.12 31.27 -27.51
CA ASP A 118 -62.80 32.68 -27.80
C ASP A 118 -61.72 32.84 -28.91
N PRO A 119 -62.07 33.41 -30.08
CA PRO A 119 -61.13 33.64 -31.18
C PRO A 119 -60.00 34.63 -30.85
N LYS A 120 -60.14 35.49 -29.82
CA LYS A 120 -59.04 36.35 -29.36
C LYS A 120 -57.97 35.56 -28.60
N ILE A 121 -58.37 34.54 -27.84
CA ILE A 121 -57.46 33.68 -27.08
C ILE A 121 -56.70 32.73 -28.02
N GLU A 122 -57.37 32.21 -29.05
CA GLU A 122 -56.73 31.41 -30.10
C GLU A 122 -55.60 32.18 -30.82
N GLN A 123 -55.86 33.43 -31.19
CA GLN A 123 -54.85 34.28 -31.83
C GLN A 123 -53.68 34.61 -30.90
N ALA A 124 -53.95 34.78 -29.59
CA ALA A 124 -52.90 35.01 -28.60
C ALA A 124 -52.00 33.77 -28.41
N LEU A 125 -52.58 32.57 -28.39
CA LEU A 125 -51.83 31.31 -28.29
C LEU A 125 -51.01 31.00 -29.54
N LYS A 126 -51.54 31.25 -30.75
CA LYS A 126 -50.79 31.11 -32.01
C LYS A 126 -49.59 32.06 -32.06
N ARG A 127 -49.73 33.29 -31.57
CA ARG A 127 -48.62 34.26 -31.46
C ARG A 127 -47.57 33.83 -30.44
N ALA A 128 -47.98 33.13 -29.39
CA ALA A 128 -47.09 32.60 -28.36
C ALA A 128 -46.43 31.25 -28.73
N GLY A 129 -46.80 30.64 -29.86
CA GLY A 129 -46.24 29.35 -30.32
C GLY A 129 -46.74 28.12 -29.54
N LEU A 130 -47.85 28.24 -28.81
CA LEU A 130 -48.44 27.18 -27.99
C LEU A 130 -49.55 26.39 -28.74
N LEU A 131 -49.84 26.78 -29.99
CA LEU A 131 -50.83 26.22 -30.91
C LEU A 131 -50.21 26.14 -32.31
#